data_AF-X0ZW09-F1
#
_entry.id   AF-X0ZW09-F1
#
_cell.length_a   1.000
_cell.length_b   1.000
_cell.length_c   1.000
_cell.angle_alpha   90.00
_cell.angle_beta   90.00
_cell.angle_gamma   90.00
#
_symmetry.space_group_name_H-M   'P 1'
#
loop_
_entity.id
_entity.type
_entity.pdbx_description
1 polymer ?
#
loop_
_entity_poly.entity_id
_entity_poly.type
_entity_poly.pdbx_seq_one_letter_code
_entity_poly.pdbx_strand_id
1 'polypeptide(L)'
;NLMDTNAAFELVKEFSEPAAVVVKHLNPCGCAVDDDICEAYRKAYEGDVVSAFGSIIALNRNVNIELAQTIMESYSRFGKALGAGGFFAEVIIAPAFDQDAVEIIRTLKAWGSRVRLIETGPIDRANIDSSEFDVRGIVGGMLLQKRDMVGWEPDALTYPTKARPTKKQLEDLRIAWLAGKHTK
;
A
#
# COMPACT_ATOMS: atom_id res chain seq x y z
N ASN A 1 2.32 -14.22 -0.21
CA ASN A 1 1.84 -13.54 1.02
C ASN A 1 2.95 -12.80 1.74
N LEU A 2 3.86 -13.42 2.52
CA LEU A 2 4.80 -12.64 3.37
C LEU A 2 5.67 -11.64 2.58
N MET A 3 6.24 -12.05 1.45
CA MET A 3 7.04 -11.13 0.63
C MET A 3 6.19 -10.01 0.00
N ASP A 4 4.97 -10.32 -0.45
CA ASP A 4 4.03 -9.31 -0.96
C ASP A 4 3.58 -8.35 0.13
N THR A 5 3.34 -8.86 1.34
CA THR A 5 3.02 -8.07 2.54
C THR A 5 4.16 -7.14 2.89
N ASN A 6 5.40 -7.64 2.85
CA ASN A 6 6.58 -6.81 3.06
C ASN A 6 6.66 -5.71 1.99
N ALA A 7 6.52 -6.04 0.70
CA ALA A 7 6.55 -5.05 -0.38
C ALA A 7 5.47 -3.97 -0.23
N ALA A 8 4.23 -4.37 0.10
CA ALA A 8 3.13 -3.44 0.34
C ALA A 8 3.38 -2.54 1.55
N PHE A 9 3.88 -3.13 2.64
CA PHE A 9 4.17 -2.40 3.88
C PHE A 9 5.33 -1.43 3.71
N GLU A 10 6.39 -1.82 3.03
CA GLU A 10 7.54 -0.96 2.74
C GLU A 10 7.13 0.27 1.93
N LEU A 11 6.24 0.12 0.94
CA LEU A 11 5.73 1.27 0.18
C LEU A 11 4.75 2.14 0.98
N VAL A 12 3.78 1.56 1.71
CA VAL A 12 2.79 2.39 2.42
C VAL A 12 3.43 3.24 3.53
N LYS A 13 4.55 2.77 4.10
CA LYS A 13 5.36 3.51 5.08
C LYS A 13 6.12 4.70 4.48
N GLU A 14 6.20 4.82 3.15
CA GLU A 14 6.82 6.00 2.50
C GLU A 14 5.95 7.26 2.61
N PHE A 15 4.72 7.16 3.13
CA PHE A 15 3.76 8.25 3.26
C PHE A 15 3.45 8.57 4.72
N SER A 16 3.43 9.86 5.04
CA SER A 16 3.03 10.36 6.37
C SER A 16 1.52 10.61 6.45
N GLU A 17 0.94 11.03 5.34
CA GLU A 17 -0.47 11.24 5.04
C GLU A 17 -1.21 9.89 5.01
N PRO A 18 -2.52 9.84 5.27
CA PRO A 18 -3.29 8.61 5.09
C PRO A 18 -3.07 8.03 3.69
N ALA A 19 -2.64 6.77 3.66
CA ALA A 19 -2.18 6.10 2.45
C ALA A 19 -2.64 4.66 2.41
N ALA A 20 -2.91 4.19 1.19
CA ALA A 20 -3.24 2.81 0.91
C ALA A 20 -2.46 2.31 -0.30
N VAL A 21 -2.02 1.07 -0.24
CA VAL A 21 -1.26 0.38 -1.29
C VAL A 21 -1.87 -1.00 -1.53
N VAL A 22 -2.06 -1.35 -2.79
CA VAL A 22 -2.50 -2.68 -3.22
C VAL A 22 -1.37 -3.34 -4.02
N VAL A 23 -0.92 -4.51 -3.56
CA VAL A 23 0.21 -5.24 -4.16
C VAL A 23 -0.21 -6.63 -4.63
N LYS A 24 0.28 -6.99 -5.83
CA LYS A 24 0.20 -8.34 -6.39
C LYS A 24 1.53 -8.75 -6.98
N HIS A 25 2.02 -9.93 -6.61
CA HIS A 25 3.30 -10.48 -7.09
C HIS A 25 4.46 -9.47 -6.95
N LEU A 26 4.63 -8.95 -5.72
CA LEU A 26 5.64 -7.96 -5.34
C LEU A 26 5.52 -6.57 -5.98
N ASN A 27 4.53 -6.33 -6.84
CA ASN A 27 4.36 -5.08 -7.56
C ASN A 27 3.10 -4.33 -7.10
N PRO A 28 3.19 -3.00 -6.88
CA PRO A 28 2.01 -2.20 -6.59
C PRO A 28 1.14 -2.11 -7.85
N CYS A 29 -0.09 -2.60 -7.76
CA CYS A 29 -1.12 -2.36 -8.79
C CYS A 29 -1.98 -1.13 -8.46
N GLY A 30 -1.84 -0.59 -7.24
CA GLY A 30 -2.44 0.67 -6.84
C GLY A 30 -1.76 1.28 -5.62
N CYS A 31 -1.67 2.61 -5.60
CA CYS A 31 -1.07 3.39 -4.52
C CYS A 31 -1.73 4.76 -4.50
N ALA A 32 -2.22 5.20 -3.35
CA ALA A 32 -2.84 6.51 -3.22
C ALA A 32 -2.67 7.09 -1.82
N VAL A 33 -2.70 8.42 -1.76
CA VAL A 33 -2.78 9.23 -0.55
C VAL A 33 -4.01 10.11 -0.61
N ASP A 34 -4.61 10.37 0.55
CA ASP A 34 -5.73 11.28 0.72
C ASP A 34 -5.80 11.75 2.18
N ASP A 35 -6.58 12.79 2.47
CA ASP A 35 -6.85 13.21 3.84
C ASP A 35 -7.76 12.20 4.58
N ASP A 36 -8.55 11.42 3.83
CA ASP A 36 -9.38 10.33 4.33
C ASP A 36 -8.82 8.96 3.90
N ILE A 37 -8.58 8.07 4.87
CA ILE A 37 -8.10 6.71 4.60
C ILE A 37 -9.07 5.88 3.73
N CYS A 38 -10.38 6.11 3.83
CA CYS A 38 -11.37 5.45 2.99
C CYS A 38 -11.20 5.85 1.52
N GLU A 39 -10.94 7.13 1.26
CA GLU A 39 -10.69 7.66 -0.07
C GLU A 39 -9.33 7.24 -0.62
N ALA A 40 -8.28 7.24 0.22
CA ALA A 40 -6.97 6.70 -0.15
C ALA A 40 -7.08 5.22 -0.55
N TYR A 41 -7.78 4.41 0.25
CA TYR A 41 -8.05 3.01 -0.08
C TYR A 41 -8.82 2.86 -1.39
N ARG A 42 -9.92 3.60 -1.57
CA ARG A 42 -10.74 3.55 -2.79
C ARG A 42 -9.89 3.85 -4.02
N LYS A 43 -9.12 4.95 -4.00
CA LYS A 43 -8.24 5.34 -5.12
C LYS A 43 -7.15 4.30 -5.40
N ALA A 44 -6.56 3.70 -4.36
CA ALA A 44 -5.58 2.63 -4.54
C ALA A 44 -6.22 1.37 -5.15
N TYR A 45 -7.41 0.97 -4.70
CA TYR A 45 -8.16 -0.15 -5.28
C TYR A 45 -8.53 0.10 -6.76
N GLU A 46 -8.96 1.32 -7.08
CA GLU A 46 -9.34 1.73 -8.45
C GLU A 46 -8.14 1.81 -9.42
N GLY A 47 -6.90 1.82 -8.92
CA GLY A 47 -5.69 1.83 -9.76
C GLY A 47 -5.64 0.67 -10.77
N ASP A 48 -5.96 -0.54 -10.30
CA ASP A 48 -6.23 -1.71 -11.15
C ASP A 48 -7.12 -2.70 -10.40
N VAL A 49 -8.43 -2.58 -10.63
CA VAL A 49 -9.45 -3.40 -9.97
C VAL A 49 -9.39 -4.88 -10.36
N VAL A 50 -8.80 -5.21 -11.52
CA VAL A 50 -8.66 -6.59 -12.00
C VAL A 50 -7.50 -7.25 -11.25
N SER A 51 -6.37 -6.55 -11.12
CA SER A 51 -5.23 -7.04 -10.35
C SER A 51 -5.51 -7.06 -8.85
N ALA A 52 -6.29 -6.12 -8.31
CA ALA A 52 -6.64 -6.07 -6.89
C ALA A 52 -7.29 -7.37 -6.36
N PHE A 53 -7.90 -8.19 -7.23
CA PHE A 53 -8.41 -9.51 -6.86
C PHE A 53 -7.29 -10.45 -6.37
N GLY A 54 -7.38 -10.88 -5.11
CA GLY A 54 -6.40 -11.75 -4.45
C GLY A 54 -5.12 -11.02 -4.02
N SER A 55 -5.17 -9.70 -3.90
CA SER A 55 -4.00 -8.88 -3.56
C SER A 55 -3.81 -8.70 -2.05
N ILE A 56 -2.67 -8.10 -1.69
CA ILE A 56 -2.39 -7.58 -0.36
C ILE A 56 -2.84 -6.12 -0.32
N ILE A 57 -3.57 -5.73 0.74
CA ILE A 57 -3.85 -4.33 1.05
C ILE A 57 -2.97 -3.91 2.23
N ALA A 58 -2.22 -2.83 2.06
CA ALA A 58 -1.47 -2.17 3.13
C ALA A 58 -2.02 -0.77 3.39
N LEU A 59 -2.19 -0.44 4.67
CA LEU A 59 -2.74 0.82 5.16
C LEU A 59 -1.78 1.39 6.21
N ASN A 60 -1.59 2.71 6.23
CA ASN A 60 -0.81 3.37 7.29
C ASN A 60 -1.68 4.03 8.38
N ARG A 61 -2.96 3.68 8.42
CA ARG A 61 -3.93 4.08 9.45
C ARG A 61 -4.71 2.86 9.94
N ASN A 62 -5.26 2.97 11.14
CA ASN A 62 -6.08 1.91 11.74
C ASN A 62 -7.31 1.61 10.88
N VAL A 63 -7.78 0.37 10.95
CA VAL A 63 -8.99 -0.05 10.27
C VAL A 63 -10.17 0.03 11.23
N ASN A 64 -11.02 1.03 10.99
CA ASN A 64 -12.31 1.18 11.65
C ASN A 64 -13.43 0.46 10.87
N ILE A 65 -14.66 0.49 11.39
CA ILE A 65 -15.84 -0.12 10.77
C ILE A 65 -16.04 0.38 9.33
N GLU A 66 -15.95 1.68 9.10
CA GLU A 66 -16.23 2.28 7.79
C GLU A 66 -15.24 1.82 6.72
N LEU A 67 -13.94 1.82 7.05
CA LEU A 67 -12.90 1.34 6.16
C LEU A 67 -13.05 -0.17 5.92
N ALA A 68 -13.35 -0.96 6.96
CA ALA A 68 -13.63 -2.38 6.83
C ALA A 68 -14.80 -2.65 5.88
N GLN A 69 -15.93 -1.96 6.03
CA GLN A 69 -17.07 -2.07 5.13
C GLN A 69 -16.69 -1.70 3.68
N THR A 70 -15.96 -0.60 3.51
CA THR A 70 -15.49 -0.13 2.20
C THR A 70 -14.61 -1.17 1.50
N ILE A 71 -13.68 -1.80 2.23
CA ILE A 71 -12.85 -2.90 1.71
C ILE A 71 -13.71 -4.10 1.32
N MET A 72 -14.59 -4.55 2.21
CA MET A 72 -15.42 -5.74 2.00
C MET A 72 -16.41 -5.57 0.84
N GLU A 73 -16.82 -4.35 0.54
CA GLU A 73 -17.78 -4.00 -0.52
C GLU A 73 -17.13 -3.45 -1.80
N SER A 74 -15.79 -3.43 -1.89
CA SER A 74 -15.07 -2.76 -2.97
C SER A 74 -15.52 -3.18 -4.37
N TYR A 75 -15.78 -4.47 -4.59
CA TYR A 75 -16.31 -4.96 -5.87
C TYR A 75 -17.68 -4.35 -6.20
N SER A 76 -18.62 -4.39 -5.26
CA SER A 76 -19.99 -3.88 -5.48
C SER A 76 -20.05 -2.36 -5.57
N ARG A 77 -19.21 -1.66 -4.80
CA ARG A 77 -19.17 -0.20 -4.75
C ARG A 77 -18.45 0.41 -5.96
N PHE A 78 -17.31 -0.17 -6.35
CA PHE A 78 -16.40 0.45 -7.31
C PHE A 78 -15.99 -0.52 -8.44
N GLY A 79 -15.54 -1.72 -8.08
CA GLY A 79 -14.83 -2.62 -9.00
C GLY A 79 -15.66 -3.10 -10.18
N LYS A 80 -16.96 -3.39 -9.96
CA LYS A 80 -17.84 -3.90 -11.02
C LYS A 80 -17.99 -2.91 -12.17
N ALA A 81 -18.09 -1.61 -11.87
CA ALA A 81 -18.19 -0.57 -12.89
C ALA A 81 -16.89 -0.40 -13.68
N LEU A 82 -15.76 -0.77 -13.09
CA LEU A 82 -14.41 -0.69 -13.66
C LEU A 82 -13.94 -2.02 -14.29
N GLY A 83 -14.83 -3.01 -14.44
CA GLY A 83 -14.54 -4.25 -15.16
C GLY A 83 -13.98 -5.41 -14.32
N ALA A 84 -13.99 -5.31 -12.98
CA ALA A 84 -13.61 -6.44 -12.14
C ALA A 84 -14.64 -7.58 -12.23
N GLY A 85 -14.17 -8.83 -12.14
CA GLY A 85 -15.04 -10.02 -12.05
C GLY A 85 -15.46 -10.39 -10.62
N GLY A 86 -14.86 -9.76 -9.61
CA GLY A 86 -15.09 -10.00 -8.19
C GLY A 86 -14.05 -9.27 -7.34
N PHE A 87 -14.01 -9.57 -6.04
CA PHE A 87 -12.94 -9.10 -5.14
C PHE A 87 -12.80 -10.00 -3.91
N PHE A 88 -11.54 -10.27 -3.53
CA PHE A 88 -11.15 -10.66 -2.18
C PHE A 88 -9.71 -10.21 -1.92
N ALA A 89 -9.36 -10.00 -0.65
CA ALA A 89 -7.98 -9.75 -0.23
C ALA A 89 -7.37 -11.00 0.42
N GLU A 90 -6.10 -11.26 0.14
CA GLU A 90 -5.33 -12.35 0.76
C GLU A 90 -4.83 -11.95 2.16
N VAL A 91 -4.42 -10.68 2.28
CA VAL A 91 -3.90 -10.07 3.51
C VAL A 91 -4.35 -8.62 3.57
N ILE A 92 -4.71 -8.15 4.76
CA ILE A 92 -4.84 -6.73 5.09
C ILE A 92 -3.83 -6.46 6.22
N ILE A 93 -2.92 -5.52 5.98
CA ILE A 93 -1.91 -5.09 6.97
C ILE A 93 -2.13 -3.63 7.33
N ALA A 94 -2.20 -3.34 8.62
CA ALA A 94 -2.47 -2.00 9.16
C ALA A 94 -1.85 -1.85 10.57
N PRO A 95 -1.75 -0.64 11.13
CA PRO A 95 -1.25 -0.44 12.49
C PRO A 95 -2.08 -1.17 13.55
N ALA A 96 -3.41 -1.11 13.45
CA ALA A 96 -4.36 -1.81 14.32
C ALA A 96 -5.72 -1.97 13.63
N PHE A 97 -6.56 -2.88 14.14
CA PHE A 97 -7.96 -3.05 13.74
C PHE A 97 -8.88 -2.85 14.94
N ASP A 98 -9.94 -2.06 14.76
CA ASP A 98 -11.00 -2.00 15.77
C ASP A 98 -11.72 -3.37 15.83
N GLN A 99 -12.18 -3.78 17.02
CA GLN A 99 -12.77 -5.10 17.22
C GLN A 99 -13.98 -5.34 16.31
N ASP A 100 -14.79 -4.30 16.16
CA ASP A 100 -15.99 -4.22 15.36
C ASP A 100 -15.65 -4.18 13.85
N ALA A 101 -14.50 -3.61 13.47
CA ALA A 101 -13.98 -3.72 12.11
C ALA A 101 -13.57 -5.16 11.75
N VAL A 102 -12.94 -5.87 12.71
CA VAL A 102 -12.62 -7.29 12.55
C VAL A 102 -13.90 -8.11 12.39
N GLU A 103 -14.94 -7.87 13.20
CA GLU A 103 -16.22 -8.57 13.08
C GLU A 103 -16.85 -8.37 11.70
N ILE A 104 -16.88 -7.13 11.19
CA ILE A 104 -17.34 -6.83 9.83
C ILE A 104 -16.54 -7.61 8.79
N ILE A 105 -15.20 -7.57 8.86
CA ILE A 105 -14.35 -8.29 7.92
C ILE A 105 -14.64 -9.79 7.98
N ARG A 106 -14.82 -10.39 9.16
CA ARG A 106 -15.04 -11.83 9.30
C ARG A 106 -16.41 -12.30 8.79
N THR A 107 -17.42 -11.44 8.82
CA THR A 107 -18.82 -11.84 8.63
C THR A 107 -19.45 -11.31 7.34
N LEU A 108 -19.04 -10.15 6.83
CA LEU A 108 -19.77 -9.44 5.77
C LEU A 108 -19.68 -10.14 4.40
N LYS A 109 -18.54 -10.78 4.09
CA LYS A 109 -18.35 -11.58 2.85
C LYS A 109 -17.66 -12.89 3.18
N ALA A 110 -17.98 -13.94 2.42
CA ALA A 110 -17.47 -15.29 2.65
C ALA A 110 -15.92 -15.39 2.66
N TRP A 111 -15.21 -14.56 1.88
CA TRP A 111 -13.75 -14.58 1.87
C TRP A 111 -13.12 -13.98 3.13
N GLY A 112 -13.87 -13.19 3.89
CA GLY A 112 -13.44 -12.52 5.10
C GLY A 112 -13.04 -13.46 6.25
N SER A 113 -13.58 -14.68 6.27
CA SER A 113 -13.14 -15.73 7.21
C SER A 113 -11.72 -16.25 6.91
N ARG A 114 -11.20 -16.01 5.70
CA ARG A 114 -9.91 -16.53 5.21
C ARG A 114 -8.82 -15.46 5.08
N VAL A 115 -9.20 -14.17 5.02
CA VAL A 115 -8.21 -13.08 4.94
C VAL A 115 -7.35 -13.06 6.20
N ARG A 116 -6.05 -12.81 6.02
CA ARG A 116 -5.10 -12.65 7.12
C ARG A 116 -5.06 -11.18 7.50
N LEU A 117 -5.32 -10.89 8.77
CA LEU A 117 -5.19 -9.53 9.32
C LEU A 117 -3.86 -9.47 10.06
N ILE A 118 -3.03 -8.47 9.75
CA ILE A 118 -1.72 -8.29 10.36
C ILE A 118 -1.66 -6.90 10.96
N GLU A 119 -1.45 -6.85 12.27
CA GLU A 119 -1.18 -5.62 13.00
C GLU A 119 0.31 -5.35 13.06
N THR A 120 0.71 -4.14 12.70
CA THR A 120 2.11 -3.71 12.75
C THR A 120 2.46 -2.96 14.02
N GLY A 121 1.44 -2.51 14.77
CA GLY A 121 1.59 -1.42 15.72
C GLY A 121 1.85 -0.08 15.02
N PRO A 122 2.10 0.98 15.80
CA PRO A 122 2.36 2.32 15.26
C PRO A 122 3.49 2.32 14.24
N ILE A 123 3.29 3.02 13.12
CA ILE A 123 4.31 3.24 12.11
C ILE A 123 5.06 4.53 12.47
N ASP A 124 6.24 4.38 13.08
CA ASP A 124 7.12 5.50 13.39
C ASP A 124 8.19 5.65 12.30
N ARG A 125 8.10 6.72 11.51
CA ARG A 125 9.11 7.05 10.49
C ARG A 125 10.27 7.87 11.03
N ALA A 126 10.14 8.47 12.22
CA ALA A 126 11.20 9.28 12.81
C ALA A 126 12.33 8.39 13.35
N ASN A 127 12.06 7.11 13.60
CA ASN A 127 12.99 6.17 14.19
C ASN A 127 13.27 4.97 13.26
N ILE A 128 13.76 5.24 12.05
CA ILE A 128 14.18 4.19 11.12
C ILE A 128 15.67 3.88 11.33
N ASP A 129 15.99 2.62 11.56
CA ASP A 129 17.38 2.16 11.67
C ASP A 129 18.04 2.11 10.28
N SER A 130 18.82 3.15 9.97
CA SER A 130 19.59 3.23 8.71
C SER A 130 20.80 2.28 8.62
N SER A 131 21.11 1.54 9.70
CA SER A 131 22.20 0.57 9.74
C SER A 131 21.80 -0.83 9.29
N GLU A 132 20.50 -1.06 9.06
CA GLU A 132 19.96 -2.34 8.60
C GLU A 132 20.45 -2.73 7.20
N PHE A 133 20.55 -4.04 6.98
CA PHE A 133 20.94 -4.63 5.71
C PHE A 133 19.77 -5.35 5.04
N ASP A 134 19.69 -5.26 3.71
CA ASP A 134 18.90 -6.14 2.86
C ASP A 134 19.74 -7.38 2.52
N VAL A 135 19.17 -8.57 2.77
CA VAL A 135 19.81 -9.86 2.55
C VAL A 135 19.07 -10.59 1.44
N ARG A 136 19.79 -11.02 0.39
CA ARG A 136 19.21 -11.82 -0.70
C ARG A 136 19.97 -13.12 -0.89
N GLY A 137 19.27 -14.24 -0.81
CA GLY A 137 19.84 -15.56 -1.09
C GLY A 137 20.16 -15.74 -2.56
N ILE A 138 21.32 -16.34 -2.86
CA ILE A 138 21.72 -16.80 -4.19
C ILE A 138 22.16 -18.27 -4.09
N VAL A 139 22.26 -18.98 -5.22
CA VAL A 139 22.77 -20.35 -5.21
C VAL A 139 24.21 -20.34 -4.68
N GLY A 140 24.43 -21.02 -3.55
CA GLY A 140 25.74 -21.13 -2.91
C GLY A 140 26.14 -19.95 -2.01
N GLY A 141 25.25 -18.99 -1.72
CA GLY A 141 25.59 -17.89 -0.82
C GLY A 141 24.47 -16.87 -0.57
N MET A 142 24.87 -15.67 -0.15
CA MET A 142 23.97 -14.53 0.05
C MET A 142 24.64 -13.23 -0.35
N LEU A 143 23.83 -12.28 -0.80
CA LEU A 143 24.20 -10.88 -0.99
C LEU A 143 23.75 -10.09 0.24
N LEU A 144 24.61 -9.18 0.69
CA LEU A 144 24.35 -8.26 1.79
C LEU A 144 24.58 -6.84 1.30
N GLN A 145 23.57 -5.98 1.40
CA GLN A 145 23.65 -4.58 1.00
C GLN A 145 22.94 -3.70 2.01
N LYS A 146 23.31 -2.41 2.08
CA LYS A 146 22.51 -1.45 2.86
C LYS A 146 21.12 -1.34 2.25
N ARG A 147 20.11 -1.14 3.10
CA ARG A 147 18.76 -0.84 2.62
C ARG A 147 18.76 0.42 1.76
N ASP A 148 17.92 0.43 0.73
CA ASP A 148 17.65 1.63 -0.04
C ASP A 148 16.73 2.56 0.74
N MET A 149 17.34 3.55 1.39
CA MET A 149 16.65 4.56 2.18
C MET A 149 16.43 5.85 1.42
N VAL A 150 16.75 5.91 0.11
CA VAL A 150 16.56 7.12 -0.70
C VAL A 150 15.06 7.42 -0.79
N GLY A 151 14.70 8.65 -0.46
CA GLY A 151 13.32 9.13 -0.48
C GLY A 151 13.06 10.10 -1.61
N TRP A 152 12.06 10.97 -1.40
CA TRP A 152 11.83 12.13 -2.25
C TRP A 152 12.70 13.31 -1.79
N GLU A 153 13.58 13.78 -2.68
CA GLU A 153 14.53 14.86 -2.40
C GLU A 153 14.24 16.06 -3.31
N PRO A 154 13.31 16.95 -2.92
CA PRO A 154 12.87 18.06 -3.78
C PRO A 154 14.01 19.02 -4.14
N ASP A 155 14.99 19.19 -3.24
CA ASP A 155 16.14 20.09 -3.44
C ASP A 155 17.16 19.56 -4.45
N ALA A 156 17.13 18.26 -4.76
CA ALA A 156 17.99 17.63 -5.76
C ALA A 156 17.37 17.63 -7.17
N LEU A 157 16.11 18.06 -7.31
CA LEU A 157 15.41 18.03 -8.60
C LEU A 157 16.02 19.00 -9.60
N THR A 158 16.28 18.50 -10.80
CA THR A 158 16.65 19.32 -11.96
C THR A 158 15.51 19.32 -12.97
N TYR A 159 15.39 20.41 -13.72
CA TYR A 159 14.30 20.59 -14.68
C TYR A 159 14.85 20.82 -16.09
N PRO A 160 14.98 19.75 -16.91
CA PRO A 160 15.65 19.82 -18.21
C PRO A 160 14.84 20.52 -19.31
N THR A 161 13.55 20.78 -19.09
CA THR A 161 12.67 21.48 -20.04
C THR A 161 12.34 22.89 -19.56
N LYS A 162 11.71 23.73 -20.39
CA LYS A 162 11.28 25.09 -20.00
C LYS A 162 10.04 25.10 -19.10
N ALA A 163 9.11 24.16 -19.32
CA ALA A 163 7.92 24.03 -18.50
C ALA A 163 8.32 23.59 -17.07
N ARG A 164 7.65 24.15 -16.07
CA ARG A 164 7.87 23.78 -14.66
C ARG A 164 6.59 23.12 -14.11
N PRO A 165 6.71 22.05 -13.33
CA PRO A 165 5.55 21.44 -12.70
C PRO A 165 4.93 22.41 -11.69
N THR A 166 3.61 22.42 -11.62
CA THR A 166 2.86 23.07 -10.54
C THR A 166 3.11 22.34 -9.22
N LYS A 167 2.74 22.97 -8.08
CA LYS A 167 2.83 22.31 -6.76
C LYS A 167 2.09 20.97 -6.73
N LYS A 168 0.90 20.91 -7.34
CA LYS A 168 0.12 19.67 -7.45
C LYS A 168 0.85 18.61 -8.26
N GLN A 169 1.42 18.98 -9.40
CA GLN A 169 2.20 18.04 -10.22
C GLN A 169 3.49 17.58 -9.53
N LEU A 170 4.13 18.43 -8.72
CA LEU A 170 5.27 18.00 -7.89
C LEU A 170 4.86 16.97 -6.84
N GLU A 171 3.67 17.12 -6.27
CA GLU A 171 3.10 16.14 -5.34
C GLU A 171 2.76 14.82 -6.03
N ASP A 172 2.14 14.88 -7.20
CA ASP A 172 1.90 13.68 -8.04
C ASP A 172 3.23 12.98 -8.40
N LEU A 173 4.26 13.75 -8.74
CA LEU A 173 5.62 13.22 -9.02
C LEU A 173 6.27 12.61 -7.77
N ARG A 174 6.06 13.17 -6.58
CA ARG A 174 6.54 12.59 -5.32
C ARG A 174 5.97 11.19 -5.11
N ILE A 175 4.65 11.04 -5.26
CA ILE A 175 3.98 9.75 -5.13
C ILE A 175 4.50 8.77 -6.18
N ALA A 176 4.62 9.20 -7.44
CA ALA A 176 5.14 8.37 -8.53
C ALA A 176 6.59 7.93 -8.30
N TRP A 177 7.45 8.81 -7.78
CA TRP A 177 8.84 8.50 -7.45
C TRP A 177 8.94 7.42 -6.38
N LEU A 178 8.18 7.58 -5.29
CA LEU A 178 8.15 6.61 -4.19
C LEU A 178 7.56 5.28 -4.67
N ALA A 179 6.46 5.27 -5.43
CA ALA A 179 5.93 4.03 -6.00
C ALA A 179 6.93 3.34 -6.96
N GLY A 180 7.65 4.13 -7.77
CA GLY A 180 8.68 3.66 -8.69
C GLY A 180 9.83 2.93 -7.99
N LYS A 181 10.31 3.45 -6.85
CA LYS A 181 11.33 2.80 -6.00
C LYS A 181 10.95 1.37 -5.59
N HIS A 182 9.66 1.14 -5.35
CA HIS A 182 9.14 -0.14 -4.84
C HIS A 182 8.69 -1.11 -5.93
N THR A 183 8.65 -0.68 -7.19
CA THR A 183 8.26 -1.52 -8.35
C THR A 183 9.43 -2.41 -8.81
N LYS A 184 9.14 -3.59 -9.40
CA LYS A 184 10.13 -4.55 -9.90
C LYS A 184 10.05 -4.75 -11.40
#